data_AF-A0A7Z8QX54-F1
#
_entry.id   AF-A0A7Z8QX54-F1
#
_cell.length_a   1.000
_cell.length_b   1.000
_cell.length_c   1.000
_cell.angle_alpha   90.00
_cell.angle_beta   90.00
_cell.angle_gamma   90.00
#
_symmetry.space_group_name_H-M   'P 1'
#
loop_
_entity.id
_entity.type
_entity.pdbx_description
1 polymer ?
#
loop_
_entity_poly.entity_id
_entity_poly.type
_entity_poly.pdbx_seq_one_letter_code
_entity_poly.pdbx_strand_id
1 'polypeptide(L)'
;MARLSQYQLGSNKELMLQLNAITDQGGEGLMLHHKLGLYHRGRSNDLLKLKLFTDAEATALDYRAGKGKFTGKMGAIKVKSDTGKVFYIGSGFSHKERENPPAIGSSISFRHQGLTDSGIPKFAVFIRVRNEP
;
A
#
# COMPACT_ATOMS: atom_id res chain seq x y z
N MET A 1 24.90 20.86 -0.52
CA MET A 1 23.54 20.26 -0.54
C MET A 1 23.26 19.77 -1.94
N ALA A 2 22.96 18.49 -2.12
CA ALA A 2 22.53 17.96 -3.42
C ALA A 2 21.13 18.52 -3.74
N ARG A 3 20.99 19.18 -4.90
CA ARG A 3 19.68 19.60 -5.40
C ARG A 3 19.04 18.42 -6.12
N LEU A 4 17.79 18.13 -5.80
CA LEU A 4 16.99 17.20 -6.61
C LEU A 4 16.67 17.87 -7.95
N SER A 5 16.86 17.14 -9.05
CA SER A 5 16.47 17.62 -10.37
C SER A 5 14.95 17.77 -10.45
N GLN A 6 14.48 18.89 -11.02
CA GLN A 6 13.08 19.14 -11.31
C GLN A 6 12.91 19.38 -12.80
N TYR A 7 11.88 18.76 -13.39
CA TYR A 7 11.53 18.89 -14.80
C TYR A 7 10.01 18.85 -14.94
N GLN A 8 9.50 19.37 -16.06
CA GLN A 8 8.06 19.38 -16.36
C GLN A 8 7.72 18.24 -17.32
N LEU A 9 6.53 17.69 -17.17
CA LEU A 9 5.95 16.68 -18.06
C LEU A 9 4.65 17.24 -18.63
N GLY A 10 4.44 17.04 -19.92
CA GLY A 10 3.32 17.64 -20.65
C GLY A 10 2.03 16.83 -20.60
N SER A 11 2.10 15.56 -20.17
CA SER A 11 0.94 14.68 -20.16
C SER A 11 0.98 13.62 -19.06
N ASN A 12 -0.19 13.06 -18.72
CA ASN A 12 -0.28 11.90 -17.83
C ASN A 12 0.46 10.67 -18.39
N LYS A 13 0.52 10.52 -19.72
CA LYS A 13 1.25 9.42 -20.36
C LYS A 13 2.75 9.53 -20.07
N GLU A 14 3.33 10.71 -20.24
CA GLU A 14 4.73 10.98 -19.90
C GLU A 14 5.02 10.80 -18.41
N LEU A 15 4.09 11.25 -17.55
CA LEU A 15 4.17 11.06 -16.11
C LEU A 15 4.25 9.58 -15.73
N MET A 16 3.40 8.74 -16.32
CA MET A 16 3.41 7.30 -16.06
C MET A 16 4.65 6.60 -16.62
N LEU A 17 5.12 7.00 -17.80
CA LEU A 17 6.39 6.47 -18.36
C LEU A 17 7.57 6.79 -17.44
N GLN A 18 7.64 8.01 -16.93
CA GLN A 18 8.69 8.43 -16.01
C GLN A 18 8.58 7.70 -14.66
N LEU A 19 7.37 7.50 -14.15
CA LEU A 19 7.14 6.74 -12.92
C LEU A 19 7.65 5.30 -13.06
N ASN A 20 7.34 4.64 -14.17
CA ASN A 20 7.82 3.29 -14.46
C ASN A 20 9.35 3.26 -14.55
N ALA A 21 9.95 4.16 -15.34
CA ALA A 21 11.40 4.22 -15.50
C ALA A 21 12.16 4.42 -14.18
N ILE A 22 11.64 5.25 -13.28
CA ILE A 22 12.21 5.44 -11.93
C ILE A 22 12.01 4.20 -11.06
N THR A 23 10.84 3.56 -11.13
CA THR A 23 10.54 2.37 -10.33
C THR A 23 11.36 1.15 -10.78
N ASP A 24 11.58 1.00 -12.09
CA ASP A 24 12.42 -0.06 -12.68
C ASP A 24 13.89 0.07 -12.25
N GLN A 25 14.34 1.27 -11.91
CA GLN A 25 15.67 1.54 -11.34
C GLN A 25 15.72 1.39 -9.81
N GLY A 26 14.65 0.87 -9.19
CA GLY A 26 14.53 0.70 -7.73
C GLY A 26 14.12 1.97 -6.97
N GLY A 27 13.75 3.04 -7.68
CA GLY A 27 13.18 4.24 -7.07
C GLY A 27 11.77 3.97 -6.52
N GLU A 28 11.37 4.70 -5.48
CA GLU A 28 10.06 4.50 -4.84
C GLU A 28 8.89 5.12 -5.65
N GLY A 29 9.18 6.16 -6.42
CA GLY A 29 8.20 6.89 -7.22
C GLY A 29 8.59 8.34 -7.47
N LEU A 30 7.61 9.18 -7.77
CA LEU A 30 7.78 10.59 -8.10
C LEU A 30 7.15 11.50 -7.04
N MET A 31 7.71 12.69 -6.90
CA MET A 31 7.08 13.81 -6.20
C MET A 31 6.62 14.83 -7.24
N LEU A 32 5.36 15.26 -7.15
CA LEU A 32 4.78 16.29 -8.00
C LEU A 32 4.63 17.55 -7.17
N HIS A 33 5.27 18.62 -7.63
CA HIS A 33 5.23 19.92 -6.98
C HIS A 33 4.61 20.94 -7.95
N HIS A 34 3.53 21.58 -7.55
CA HIS A 34 2.86 22.58 -8.35
C HIS A 34 3.77 23.79 -8.56
N LYS A 35 3.97 24.20 -9.81
CA LYS A 35 4.96 25.24 -10.18
C LYS A 35 4.74 26.57 -9.47
N LEU A 36 3.49 26.92 -9.22
CA LEU A 36 3.09 28.15 -8.51
C LEU A 36 2.61 27.88 -7.08
N GLY A 37 2.79 26.65 -6.59
CA GLY A 37 2.41 26.25 -5.24
C GLY A 37 3.25 27.01 -4.21
N LEU A 38 2.58 27.66 -3.27
CA LEU A 38 3.27 28.28 -2.14
C LEU A 38 3.46 27.26 -1.02
N TYR A 39 4.42 27.52 -0.16
CA TYR A 39 4.63 26.67 1.00
C TYR A 39 3.42 26.76 1.95
N HIS A 40 2.86 25.61 2.29
CA HIS A 40 1.81 25.48 3.29
C HIS A 40 2.17 24.38 4.29
N ARG A 41 1.91 24.64 5.58
CA ARG A 41 2.05 23.62 6.61
C ARG A 41 0.92 22.61 6.48
N GLY A 42 1.25 21.33 6.31
CA GLY A 42 0.29 20.23 6.30
C GLY A 42 0.19 19.53 4.95
N ARG A 43 -0.96 18.88 4.69
CA ARG A 43 -1.25 18.26 3.38
C ARG A 43 -1.75 19.34 2.43
N SER A 44 -1.18 19.40 1.23
CA SER A 44 -1.61 20.30 0.16
C SER A 44 -1.73 19.52 -1.16
N ASN A 45 -2.58 20.02 -2.05
CA ASN A 45 -2.61 19.57 -3.45
C ASN A 45 -1.43 20.09 -4.27
N ASP A 46 -0.68 21.06 -3.73
CA ASP A 46 0.55 21.57 -4.35
C ASP A 46 1.72 20.59 -4.26
N LEU A 47 1.65 19.58 -3.38
CA LEU A 47 2.72 18.59 -3.19
C LEU A 47 2.14 17.18 -3.06
N LEU A 48 2.25 16.41 -4.15
CA LEU A 48 1.73 15.05 -4.24
C LEU A 48 2.86 14.03 -4.34
N LYS A 49 2.65 12.86 -3.74
CA LYS A 49 3.48 11.67 -3.95
C LYS A 49 2.78 10.74 -4.93
N LEU A 50 3.49 10.28 -5.93
CA LEU A 50 3.01 9.32 -6.91
C LEU A 50 3.86 8.06 -6.83
N LYS A 51 3.22 6.92 -6.50
CA LYS A 51 3.87 5.62 -6.32
C LYS A 51 3.02 4.54 -6.97
N LEU A 52 3.68 3.53 -7.53
CA LEU A 52 3.00 2.34 -8.00
C LEU A 52 2.52 1.48 -6.82
N PHE A 53 1.46 0.73 -7.06
CA PHE A 53 0.96 -0.27 -6.15
C PHE A 53 0.69 -1.57 -6.90
N THR A 54 0.87 -2.68 -6.20
CA THR A 54 0.67 -4.03 -6.74
C THR A 54 -0.38 -4.73 -5.90
N ASP A 55 -1.35 -5.34 -6.58
CA ASP A 55 -2.34 -6.20 -5.94
C ASP A 55 -1.83 -7.65 -5.98
N ALA A 56 -2.00 -8.34 -4.87
CA ALA A 56 -1.56 -9.71 -4.67
C ALA A 56 -2.54 -10.44 -3.74
N GLU A 57 -2.31 -11.75 -3.57
CA GLU A 57 -3.24 -12.62 -2.84
C GLU A 57 -2.54 -13.36 -1.72
N ALA A 58 -3.33 -13.67 -0.69
CA ALA A 58 -2.85 -14.42 0.44
C ALA A 58 -3.99 -15.21 1.10
N THR A 59 -3.64 -16.27 1.81
CA THR A 59 -4.59 -17.03 2.63
C THR A 59 -4.53 -16.55 4.08
N ALA A 60 -5.69 -16.25 4.68
CA ALA A 60 -5.79 -15.91 6.09
C ALA A 60 -5.43 -17.12 6.97
N LEU A 61 -4.48 -16.95 7.90
CA LEU A 61 -4.00 -18.01 8.78
C LEU A 61 -4.45 -17.83 10.23
N ASP A 62 -4.50 -16.59 10.71
CA ASP A 62 -4.76 -16.29 12.12
C ASP A 62 -5.12 -14.80 12.30
N TYR A 63 -5.52 -14.41 13.50
CA TYR A 63 -5.81 -13.04 13.88
C TYR A 63 -4.83 -12.51 14.93
N ARG A 64 -4.63 -11.19 14.91
CA ARG A 64 -3.97 -10.46 15.98
C ARG A 64 -4.97 -9.50 16.61
N ALA A 65 -5.15 -9.59 17.92
CA ALA A 65 -6.04 -8.73 18.68
C ALA A 65 -5.68 -7.24 18.48
N GLY A 66 -6.71 -6.42 18.36
CA GLY A 66 -6.58 -4.97 18.29
C GLY A 66 -6.25 -4.35 19.64
N LYS A 67 -5.69 -3.14 19.59
CA LYS A 67 -5.37 -2.31 20.76
C LYS A 67 -6.05 -0.94 20.62
N GLY A 68 -6.21 -0.21 21.73
CA GLY A 68 -6.80 1.13 21.74
C GLY A 68 -8.24 1.12 21.22
N LYS A 69 -8.52 1.89 20.16
CA LYS A 69 -9.86 1.94 19.54
C LYS A 69 -10.37 0.60 18.98
N PHE A 70 -9.49 -0.39 18.83
CA PHE A 70 -9.82 -1.73 18.33
C PHE A 70 -9.72 -2.82 19.41
N THR A 71 -9.70 -2.46 20.70
CA THR A 71 -9.77 -3.44 21.79
C THR A 71 -11.02 -4.30 21.68
N GLY A 72 -10.88 -5.62 21.87
CA GLY A 72 -11.98 -6.59 21.69
C GLY A 72 -12.33 -6.91 20.23
N LYS A 73 -11.59 -6.36 19.27
CA LYS A 73 -11.80 -6.56 17.82
C LYS A 73 -10.52 -7.05 17.14
N MET A 74 -10.62 -7.50 15.90
CA MET A 74 -9.46 -7.85 15.09
C MET A 74 -8.63 -6.60 14.75
N GLY A 75 -7.34 -6.65 15.09
CA GLY A 75 -6.35 -5.62 14.81
C GLY A 75 -5.65 -5.83 13.47
N ALA A 76 -5.23 -7.06 13.22
CA ALA A 76 -4.64 -7.49 11.96
C ALA A 76 -4.95 -8.96 11.67
N ILE A 77 -4.87 -9.37 10.41
CA ILE A 77 -4.86 -10.78 10.01
C ILE A 77 -3.43 -11.21 9.71
N LYS A 78 -3.05 -12.42 10.15
CA LYS A 78 -1.83 -13.10 9.71
C LYS A 78 -2.18 -13.83 8.42
N VAL A 79 -1.36 -13.66 7.38
CA VAL A 79 -1.61 -14.26 6.07
C VAL A 79 -0.37 -14.96 5.55
N LYS A 80 -0.56 -15.89 4.60
CA LYS A 80 0.51 -16.47 3.78
C LYS A 80 0.28 -16.11 2.32
N SER A 81 1.22 -15.42 1.68
CA SER A 81 1.16 -15.13 0.25
C SER A 81 1.33 -16.40 -0.59
N ASP A 82 1.01 -16.29 -1.88
CA ASP A 82 1.34 -17.26 -2.94
C ASP A 82 2.82 -17.70 -2.95
N THR A 83 3.73 -16.77 -2.67
CA THR A 83 5.18 -16.95 -2.53
C THR A 83 5.59 -17.59 -1.19
N GLY A 84 4.63 -17.96 -0.36
CA GLY A 84 4.84 -18.64 0.91
C GLY A 84 5.28 -17.74 2.07
N LYS A 85 5.36 -16.42 1.88
CA LYS A 85 5.76 -15.47 2.92
C LYS A 85 4.62 -15.24 3.90
N VAL A 86 4.95 -15.25 5.19
CA VAL A 86 3.99 -15.04 6.27
C VAL A 86 4.17 -13.66 6.88
N PHE A 87 3.11 -12.86 6.90
CA PHE A 87 3.14 -11.49 7.42
C PHE A 87 1.76 -11.06 7.93
N TYR A 88 1.69 -9.87 8.54
CA TYR A 88 0.44 -9.30 9.04
C TYR A 88 -0.06 -8.17 8.15
N ILE A 89 -1.39 -8.14 7.93
CA ILE A 89 -2.09 -7.01 7.31
C ILE A 89 -2.98 -6.38 8.38
N GLY A 90 -2.73 -5.11 8.72
CA GLY A 90 -3.45 -4.40 9.79
C GLY A 90 -4.32 -3.23 9.31
N SER A 91 -4.21 -2.84 8.05
CA SER A 91 -4.91 -1.72 7.41
C SER A 91 -5.82 -2.21 6.30
N GLY A 92 -6.82 -1.41 5.94
CA GLY A 92 -7.79 -1.72 4.88
C GLY A 92 -9.13 -2.27 5.39
N PHE A 93 -9.19 -2.72 6.64
CA PHE A 93 -10.44 -3.22 7.24
C PHE A 93 -11.35 -2.10 7.73
N SER A 94 -12.62 -2.18 7.32
CA SER A 94 -13.74 -1.45 7.92
C SER A 94 -13.96 -1.87 9.37
N HIS A 95 -14.76 -1.09 10.12
CA HIS A 95 -15.11 -1.46 11.50
C HIS A 95 -15.88 -2.79 11.56
N LYS A 96 -16.79 -3.03 10.61
CA LYS A 96 -17.57 -4.27 10.52
C LYS A 96 -16.67 -5.48 10.28
N GLU A 97 -15.67 -5.37 9.41
CA GLU A 97 -14.68 -6.43 9.17
C GLU A 97 -13.73 -6.64 10.36
N ARG A 98 -13.60 -5.67 11.27
CA ARG A 98 -12.84 -5.89 12.51
C ARG A 98 -13.63 -6.65 13.57
N GLU A 99 -14.95 -6.45 13.57
CA GLU A 99 -15.87 -7.21 14.42
C GLU A 99 -16.08 -8.62 13.88
N ASN A 100 -16.16 -8.76 12.55
CA ASN A 100 -16.36 -10.01 11.84
C ASN A 100 -15.23 -10.17 10.80
N PRO A 101 -14.04 -10.62 11.21
CA PRO A 101 -12.88 -10.73 10.33
C PRO A 101 -13.08 -11.77 9.21
N PRO A 102 -12.35 -11.63 8.09
CA PRO A 102 -12.25 -12.68 7.08
C PRO A 102 -11.92 -14.03 7.73
N ALA A 103 -12.66 -15.08 7.40
CA ALA A 103 -12.48 -16.40 8.00
C ALA A 103 -11.04 -16.92 7.79
N ILE A 104 -10.49 -17.60 8.79
CA ILE A 104 -9.24 -18.36 8.61
C ILE A 104 -9.45 -19.36 7.47
N GLY A 105 -8.46 -19.48 6.59
CA GLY A 105 -8.52 -20.27 5.36
C GLY A 105 -9.06 -19.52 4.14
N SER A 106 -9.70 -18.37 4.31
CA SER A 106 -10.18 -17.58 3.17
C SER A 106 -9.04 -16.96 2.37
N SER A 107 -9.24 -16.87 1.05
CA SER A 107 -8.37 -16.11 0.15
C SER A 107 -8.75 -14.62 0.22
N ILE A 108 -7.75 -13.76 0.33
CA ILE A 108 -7.93 -12.30 0.36
C ILE A 108 -7.04 -11.65 -0.70
N SER A 109 -7.54 -10.57 -1.29
CA SER A 109 -6.72 -9.66 -2.10
C SER A 109 -6.21 -8.53 -1.23
N PHE A 110 -4.93 -8.19 -1.37
CA PHE A 110 -4.29 -7.06 -0.70
C PHE A 110 -3.44 -6.25 -1.69
N ARG A 111 -3.23 -4.99 -1.37
CA ARG A 111 -2.39 -4.05 -2.12
C ARG A 111 -1.11 -3.77 -1.36
N HIS A 112 0.02 -3.64 -2.04
CA HIS A 112 1.30 -3.26 -1.43
C HIS A 112 2.13 -2.34 -2.34
N GLN A 113 3.18 -1.72 -1.79
CA GLN A 113 4.08 -0.78 -2.50
C GLN A 113 5.50 -1.32 -2.49
N GLY A 114 5.74 -2.34 -3.33
CA GLY A 114 7.01 -3.06 -3.40
C GLY A 114 7.21 -4.08 -2.27
N LEU A 115 8.41 -4.66 -2.23
CA LEU A 115 8.81 -5.71 -1.28
C LEU A 115 10.00 -5.24 -0.42
N THR A 116 10.16 -5.84 0.76
CA THR A 116 11.42 -5.82 1.52
C THR A 116 12.43 -6.74 0.87
N ASP A 117 13.70 -6.64 1.28
CA ASP A 117 14.78 -7.50 0.79
C ASP A 117 14.51 -8.99 1.06
N SER A 118 13.76 -9.28 2.13
CA SER A 118 13.27 -10.63 2.46
C SER A 118 12.05 -11.10 1.63
N GLY A 119 11.56 -10.28 0.71
CA GLY A 119 10.39 -10.55 -0.13
C GLY A 119 9.03 -10.30 0.54
N ILE A 120 8.99 -9.65 1.70
CA ILE A 120 7.72 -9.33 2.40
C ILE A 120 7.10 -8.05 1.81
N PRO A 121 5.80 -8.05 1.47
CA PRO A 121 5.09 -6.85 0.99
C PRO A 121 5.20 -5.63 1.93
N LYS A 122 5.63 -4.49 1.39
CA LYS A 122 5.68 -3.21 2.11
C LYS A 122 4.33 -2.51 2.06
N PHE A 123 3.91 -1.96 3.20
CA PHE A 123 2.67 -1.20 3.32
C PHE A 123 1.43 -1.98 2.82
N ALA A 124 1.34 -3.27 3.18
CA ALA A 124 0.22 -4.12 2.78
C ALA A 124 -1.12 -3.62 3.35
N VAL A 125 -2.12 -3.50 2.49
CA VAL A 125 -3.48 -3.04 2.82
C VAL A 125 -4.49 -4.05 2.28
N PHE A 126 -5.38 -4.53 3.14
CA PHE A 126 -6.48 -5.40 2.74
C PHE A 126 -7.41 -4.68 1.75
N ILE A 127 -7.83 -5.37 0.70
CA ILE A 127 -8.80 -4.86 -0.28
C ILE A 127 -10.15 -5.53 -0.07
N ARG A 128 -10.19 -6.86 -0.17
CA ARG A 128 -11.43 -7.65 -0.11
C ARG A 128 -11.14 -9.13 0.13
N VAL A 129 -12.15 -9.85 0.61
CA VAL A 129 -12.18 -11.32 0.51
C VAL A 129 -12.44 -11.71 -0.94
N ARG A 130 -11.73 -12.72 -1.43
CA ARG A 130 -12.03 -13.39 -2.69
C ARG A 130 -13.13 -14.41 -2.42
N ASN A 131 -14.31 -14.15 -2.96
CA ASN A 131 -15.31 -15.20 -3.13
C ASN A 131 -14.93 -15.89 -4.45
N GLU A 132 -14.44 -17.12 -4.39
CA GLU A 132 -14.39 -17.96 -5.58
C GLU A 132 -15.84 -18.25 -6.02
N PRO A 133 -16.14 -18.25 -7.32
CA PRO A 133 -17.31 -18.96 -7.84
C PRO A 133 -17.21 -20.46 -7.55
#